data_AF-A0A1Y2N1Q2-F1
#
_entry.id   AF-A0A1Y2N1Q2-F1
#
_cell.length_a   1.000
_cell.length_b   1.000
_cell.length_c   1.000
_cell.angle_alpha   90.00
_cell.angle_beta   90.00
_cell.angle_gamma   90.00
#
_symmetry.space_group_name_H-M   'P 1'
#
loop_
_entity.id
_entity.type
_entity.pdbx_description
1 polymer ?
#
loop_
_entity_poly.entity_id
_entity_poly.type
_entity_poly.pdbx_seq_one_letter_code
_entity_poly.pdbx_strand_id
1 'polypeptide(L)'
;MPAPRTTPRHDVTPAVVNGERALVVAPEIAEHYPPAVREGLARRRLVQAGGRCPCGARMVLPNRAERRKAARTGEMLRATAAHDDERASTAVDTPGGRQAMAGHR
;
A
#
# COMPACT_ATOMS: atom_id res chain seq x y z
N MET A 1 -21.12 10.21 -18.68
CA MET A 1 -19.72 10.27 -19.20
C MET A 1 -18.81 9.62 -18.16
N PRO A 2 -17.95 8.65 -18.49
CA PRO A 2 -16.99 8.12 -17.53
C PRO A 2 -15.99 9.21 -17.14
N ALA A 3 -15.67 9.33 -15.85
CA ALA A 3 -14.67 10.28 -15.38
C ALA A 3 -13.30 10.00 -16.04
N PRO A 4 -12.53 11.03 -16.39
CA PRO A 4 -11.19 10.84 -16.95
C PRO A 4 -10.34 10.04 -15.96
N ARG A 5 -9.66 9.00 -16.46
CA ARG A 5 -8.68 8.25 -15.67
C ARG A 5 -7.46 9.16 -15.47
N THR A 6 -7.41 9.87 -14.35
CA THR A 6 -6.20 10.56 -13.93
C THR A 6 -5.19 9.53 -13.44
N THR A 7 -3.99 9.55 -14.02
CA THR A 7 -2.88 8.73 -13.51
C THR A 7 -2.63 9.15 -12.05
N PRO A 8 -2.70 8.23 -11.07
CA PRO A 8 -2.45 8.59 -9.69
C PRO A 8 -1.01 9.10 -9.56
N ARG A 9 -0.87 10.27 -8.95
CA ARG A 9 0.43 10.81 -8.55
C ARG A 9 0.95 10.03 -7.35
N HIS A 10 2.27 9.96 -7.22
CA HIS A 10 2.92 9.21 -6.16
C HIS A 10 3.95 10.10 -5.47
N ASP A 11 3.98 10.01 -4.14
CA ASP A 11 5.03 10.54 -3.31
C ASP A 11 6.13 9.49 -3.14
N VAL A 12 7.38 9.95 -3.21
CA VAL A 12 8.56 9.12 -2.95
C VAL A 12 9.22 9.62 -1.68
N THR A 13 9.29 8.76 -0.67
CA THR A 13 9.90 9.07 0.63
C THR A 13 11.11 8.16 0.87
N PRO A 14 12.30 8.70 1.14
CA PRO A 14 13.45 7.89 1.53
C PRO A 14 13.21 7.25 2.91
N ALA A 15 13.60 5.99 3.06
CA ALA A 15 13.44 5.23 4.30
C ALA A 15 14.62 4.28 4.53
N VAL A 16 14.68 3.72 5.75
CA VAL A 16 15.60 2.63 6.10
C VAL A 16 14.77 1.42 6.52
N VAL A 17 14.96 0.29 5.84
CA VAL A 17 14.21 -0.95 6.08
C VAL A 17 15.21 -2.07 6.37
N ASN A 18 15.19 -2.61 7.60
CA ASN A 18 16.17 -3.59 8.07
C ASN A 18 17.64 -3.15 7.91
N GLY A 19 17.92 -1.86 8.08
CA GLY A 19 19.26 -1.28 7.93
C GLY A 19 19.66 -0.96 6.48
N GLU A 20 18.82 -1.25 5.49
CA GLU A 20 19.07 -0.94 4.08
C GLU A 20 18.30 0.33 3.67
N ARG A 21 18.93 1.18 2.84
CA ARG A 21 18.27 2.37 2.27
C ARG A 21 17.23 1.92 1.24
N ALA A 22 16.02 2.46 1.34
CA ALA A 22 14.92 2.17 0.43
C ALA A 22 14.20 3.47 0.03
N LEU A 23 13.47 3.41 -1.09
CA LEU A 23 12.49 4.42 -1.46
C LEU A 23 11.11 3.82 -1.28
N VAL A 24 10.28 4.48 -0.48
CA VAL A 24 8.87 4.15 -0.31
C VAL A 24 8.08 4.98 -1.30
N VAL A 25 7.34 4.30 -2.17
CA VAL A 25 6.45 4.92 -3.15
C VAL A 25 5.02 4.75 -2.66
N ALA A 26 4.33 5.86 -2.42
CA ALA A 26 2.96 5.90 -1.91
C ALA A 26 2.09 6.78 -2.82
N PRO A 27 0.79 6.51 -2.98
CA PRO A 27 -0.09 7.44 -3.70
C PRO A 27 -0.17 8.78 -2.96
N GLU A 28 -0.22 9.87 -3.74
CA GLU A 28 -0.52 11.21 -3.22
C GLU A 28 -1.91 11.21 -2.58
N ILE A 29 -2.05 11.84 -1.41
CA ILE A 29 -3.34 11.96 -0.72
C ILE A 29 -4.01 13.25 -1.18
N ALA A 30 -4.68 13.20 -2.32
CA ALA A 30 -5.33 14.37 -2.89
C ALA A 30 -6.54 14.83 -2.05
N GLU A 31 -6.74 16.15 -1.95
CA GLU A 31 -7.80 16.74 -1.12
C GLU A 31 -9.22 16.39 -1.60
N HIS A 32 -9.38 16.15 -2.90
CA HIS A 32 -10.67 15.81 -3.50
C HIS A 32 -11.17 14.40 -3.15
N TYR A 33 -10.33 13.57 -2.53
CA TYR A 33 -10.77 12.25 -2.09
C TYR A 33 -11.76 12.36 -0.91
N PRO A 34 -12.75 11.45 -0.82
CA PRO A 34 -13.64 11.39 0.33
C PRO A 34 -12.86 11.29 1.65
N PRO A 35 -13.33 11.90 2.75
CA PRO A 35 -12.62 11.91 4.03
C PRO A 35 -12.15 10.53 4.50
N ALA A 36 -13.02 9.51 4.41
CA ALA A 36 -12.68 8.12 4.77
C ALA A 36 -11.54 7.53 3.92
N VAL A 37 -11.46 7.90 2.64
CA VAL A 37 -10.37 7.45 1.74
C VAL A 37 -9.07 8.14 2.12
N ARG A 38 -9.09 9.45 2.36
CA ARG A 38 -7.90 10.20 2.80
C ARG A 38 -7.35 9.66 4.12
N GLU A 39 -8.22 9.39 5.09
CA GLU A 39 -7.82 8.79 6.36
C GLU A 39 -7.19 7.40 6.15
N GLY A 40 -7.83 6.54 5.35
CA GLY A 40 -7.28 5.23 5.04
C GLY A 40 -5.91 5.28 4.35
N LEU A 41 -5.70 6.23 3.43
CA LEU A 41 -4.40 6.45 2.79
C LEU A 41 -3.36 7.01 3.78
N ALA A 42 -3.75 7.94 4.65
CA ALA A 42 -2.87 8.50 5.68
C ALA A 42 -2.41 7.41 6.66
N ARG A 43 -3.32 6.54 7.12
CA ARG A 43 -2.97 5.40 7.99
C ARG A 43 -2.01 4.42 7.31
N ARG A 44 -2.20 4.12 6.02
CA ARG A 44 -1.25 3.29 5.26
C ARG A 44 0.11 3.95 5.16
N ARG A 45 0.15 5.27 4.93
CA ARG A 45 1.42 6.03 4.87
C ARG A 45 2.15 6.01 6.21
N LEU A 46 1.44 6.07 7.34
CA LEU A 46 2.03 5.90 8.67
C LEU A 46 2.70 4.53 8.83
N VAL A 47 2.01 3.45 8.44
CA VAL A 47 2.59 2.10 8.43
C VAL A 47 3.80 2.02 7.50
N GLN A 48 3.74 2.74 6.37
CA GLN A 48 4.81 2.77 5.40
C GLN A 48 6.09 3.43 5.90
N ALA A 49 5.97 4.53 6.65
CA ALA A 49 7.10 5.28 7.18
C ALA A 49 7.64 4.71 8.51
N GLY A 50 6.74 4.31 9.42
CA GLY A 50 7.09 3.93 10.80
C GLY A 50 6.93 2.45 11.14
N GLY A 51 6.46 1.64 10.19
CA GLY A 51 6.29 0.18 10.36
C GLY A 51 5.07 -0.26 11.18
N ARG A 52 4.40 0.65 11.91
CA ARG A 52 3.18 0.35 12.69
C ARG A 52 2.15 1.49 12.68
N CYS A 53 0.88 1.12 12.70
CA CYS A 53 -0.27 2.01 12.91
C CYS A 53 -0.77 1.91 14.35
N PRO A 54 -1.35 2.97 14.94
CA PRO A 54 -1.99 2.90 16.25
C PRO A 54 -3.09 1.83 16.37
N CYS A 55 -3.71 1.42 15.26
CA CYS A 55 -4.71 0.35 15.23
C CYS A 55 -4.11 -1.06 15.20
N GLY A 56 -2.78 -1.22 15.35
CA GLY A 56 -2.11 -2.52 15.34
C GLY A 56 -1.67 -3.01 13.96
N ALA A 57 -2.02 -2.31 12.87
CA ALA A 57 -1.52 -2.67 11.54
C ALA A 57 0.02 -2.53 11.47
N ARG A 58 0.66 -3.46 10.78
CA ARG A 58 2.09 -3.46 10.50
C ARG A 58 2.39 -3.70 9.03
N MET A 59 3.57 -3.26 8.60
CA MET A 59 4.04 -3.58 7.26
C MET A 59 4.50 -5.04 7.23
N VAL A 60 3.97 -5.81 6.29
CA VAL A 60 4.48 -7.11 5.91
C VAL A 60 5.43 -6.91 4.73
N LEU A 61 6.70 -7.16 5.02
CA LEU A 61 7.75 -7.07 4.01
C LEU A 61 7.90 -8.40 3.26
N PRO A 62 8.21 -8.35 1.96
CA PRO A 62 8.69 -9.50 1.20
C PRO A 62 9.86 -10.19 1.93
N ASN A 63 10.07 -11.47 1.68
CA ASN A 63 11.08 -12.23 2.41
C ASN A 63 12.50 -11.69 2.13
N ARG A 64 13.47 -12.07 2.97
CA ARG A 64 14.86 -11.55 2.87
C ARG A 64 15.50 -11.86 1.52
N ALA A 65 15.20 -13.00 0.91
CA ALA A 65 15.78 -13.39 -0.37
C ALA A 65 15.27 -12.50 -1.52
N GLU A 66 13.96 -12.22 -1.53
CA GLU A 66 13.31 -11.31 -2.48
C GLU A 66 13.86 -9.89 -2.37
N ARG A 67 13.98 -9.36 -1.15
CA ARG A 67 14.55 -8.02 -0.92
C ARG A 67 15.98 -7.91 -1.42
N ARG A 68 16.82 -8.91 -1.13
CA ARG A 68 18.21 -8.96 -1.63
C ARG A 68 18.28 -9.06 -3.15
N LYS A 69 17.38 -9.82 -3.78
CA LYS A 69 17.29 -9.90 -5.23
C LYS A 69 16.95 -8.52 -5.80
N ALA A 70 15.88 -7.90 -5.31
CA ALA A 70 15.43 -6.58 -5.73
C ALA A 70 16.51 -5.50 -5.56
N ALA A 71 17.25 -5.51 -4.45
CA ALA A 71 18.35 -4.59 -4.22
C ALA A 71 19.48 -4.73 -5.28
N ARG A 72 19.72 -5.95 -5.79
CA ARG A 72 20.72 -6.19 -6.84
C ARG A 72 20.20 -5.84 -8.23
N THR A 73 18.91 -6.05 -8.49
CA THR A 73 18.30 -5.88 -9.82
C THR A 73 17.65 -4.51 -10.03
N GLY A 74 17.45 -3.74 -8.96
CA GLY A 74 16.67 -2.50 -8.99
C GLY A 74 15.17 -2.72 -9.11
N GLU A 75 14.67 -3.95 -8.90
CA GLU A 75 13.25 -4.26 -8.98
C GLU A 75 12.46 -3.61 -7.84
N MET A 76 11.25 -3.11 -8.14
CA MET A 76 10.33 -2.63 -7.12
C MET A 76 9.59 -3.80 -6.48
N LEU A 77 9.47 -3.77 -5.15
CA LEU A 77 8.72 -4.78 -4.40
C LEU A 77 7.44 -4.18 -3.82
N ARG A 78 6.37 -4.97 -3.85
CA ARG A 78 5.11 -4.62 -3.18
C ARG A 78 5.19 -5.03 -1.71
N ALA A 79 5.02 -4.06 -0.82
CA ALA A 79 4.78 -4.30 0.60
C ALA A 79 3.28 -4.14 0.91
N THR A 80 2.78 -4.92 1.86
CA THR A 80 1.37 -4.86 2.29
C THR A 80 1.28 -4.40 3.74
N ALA A 81 0.16 -3.78 4.11
CA ALA A 81 -0.17 -3.52 5.50
C ALA A 81 -1.18 -4.57 5.97
N ALA A 82 -0.91 -5.21 7.10
CA ALA A 82 -1.79 -6.22 7.69
C ALA A 82 -2.02 -5.92 9.18
N HIS A 83 -3.24 -6.17 9.65
CA HIS A 83 -3.54 -6.25 11.08
C HIS A 83 -3.27 -7.68 11.54
N ASP A 84 -2.91 -7.86 12.82
CA ASP A 84 -2.66 -9.20 13.39
C ASP A 84 -3.96 -10.02 13.53
N ASP A 85 -5.13 -9.38 13.45
CA ASP A 85 -6.42 -10.05 13.27
C ASP A 85 -6.68 -10.21 11.76
N GLU A 86 -6.50 -11.42 11.23
CA GLU A 86 -6.65 -11.70 9.80
C GLU A 86 -8.06 -11.36 9.28
N ARG A 87 -8.20 -10.18 8.67
CA ARG A 87 -8.98 -10.03 7.43
C ARG A 87 -8.14 -9.27 6.42
N ALA A 88 -7.43 -10.05 5.63
CA ALA A 88 -6.80 -9.64 4.39
C ALA A 88 -7.85 -8.99 3.46
N SER A 89 -7.93 -7.67 3.43
CA SER A 89 -8.43 -6.99 2.23
C SER A 89 -7.32 -7.02 1.18
N THR A 90 -7.03 -8.19 0.63
CA THR A 90 -6.39 -8.28 -0.68
C THR A 90 -7.42 -7.78 -1.68
N ALA A 91 -7.33 -6.51 -2.08
CA ALA A 91 -7.86 -6.12 -3.37
C ALA A 91 -7.01 -6.85 -4.41
N VAL A 92 -7.53 -7.97 -4.90
CA VAL A 92 -6.97 -8.70 -6.03
C VAL A 92 -7.27 -7.86 -7.26
N ASP A 93 -6.23 -7.35 -7.92
CA ASP A 93 -6.36 -6.85 -9.29
C ASP A 93 -6.88 -8.02 -10.15
N THR A 94 -8.09 -7.88 -10.68
CA THR A 94 -8.53 -8.73 -11.80
C THR A 94 -8.49 -7.88 -13.06
N PRO A 95 -7.69 -8.23 -14.08
CA PRO A 95 -7.75 -7.55 -15.36
C PRO A 95 -9.03 -8.00 -16.07
N GLY A 96 -10.06 -7.14 -16.01
CA GLY A 96 -11.32 -7.31 -16.73
C GLY A 96 -12.37 -8.12 -15.97
N GLY A 97 -13.53 -7.51 -15.71
CA GLY A 97 -14.74 -8.25 -15.34
C GLY A 97 -15.41 -7.80 -14.03
N ARG A 98 -16.52 -7.07 -14.19
CA ARG A 98 -17.70 -6.91 -13.31
C ARG A 98 -17.54 -7.30 -11.83
N GLN A 99 -17.70 -6.31 -10.95
CA GLN A 99 -17.92 -6.52 -9.51
C GLN A 99 -19.35 -7.03 -9.28
N ALA A 100 -19.47 -8.24 -8.73
CA ALA A 100 -20.66 -8.68 -8.02
C ALA A 100 -20.41 -8.47 -6.52
N MET A 101 -21.23 -7.61 -5.89
CA MET A 101 -21.23 -7.39 -4.45
C MET A 101 -22.03 -8.50 -3.79
N ALA A 102 -21.36 -9.46 -3.15
CA ALA A 102 -21.98 -10.34 -2.16
C ALA A 102 -21.80 -9.69 -0.78
N GLY A 103 -22.89 -9.11 -0.25
CA GLY A 103 -22.93 -8.66 1.13
C GLY A 103 -23.06 -9.83 2.09
N HIS A 104 -22.62 -9.66 3.34
CA HIS A 104 -23.20 -10.37 4.47
C HIS A 104 -23.22 -9.47 5.72
N ARG A 105 -24.39 -9.54 6.35
CA ARG A 105 -24.97 -8.92 7.55
C ARG A 105 -24.02 -8.40 8.63
#